data_AF-A0A7V2JRT4-F1
#
_entry.id   AF-A0A7V2JRT4-F1
#
_cell.length_a   1.000
_cell.length_b   1.000
_cell.length_c   1.000
_cell.angle_alpha   90.00
_cell.angle_beta   90.00
_cell.angle_gamma   90.00
#
_symmetry.space_group_name_H-M   'P 1'
#
loop_
_entity.id
_entity.type
_entity.pdbx_description
1 polymer ?
#
loop_
_entity_poly.entity_id
_entity_poly.type
_entity_poly.pdbx_seq_one_letter_code
_entity_poly.pdbx_strand_id
1 'polypeptide(L)'
;MLLAIDVGNTQTVIGLFDESENLFYQWRIATRANETQDEKGILLNNLLLSDGLNAADITAVALSSVVPSCTTSIVEMSRRFLKLDPLIVDFTITKQLKTTYNHPREIGADRIVNAVAALKLFGGPIIIVDFGTATTFDLIS
;
A
#
# COMPACT_ATOMS: atom_id res chain seq x y z
N MET A 1 -6.63 13.77 4.27
CA MET A 1 -6.88 12.31 4.32
C MET A 1 -5.66 11.55 3.83
N LEU A 2 -5.42 10.32 4.31
CA LEU A 2 -4.34 9.45 3.84
C LEU A 2 -4.87 8.45 2.81
N LEU A 3 -4.27 8.43 1.62
CA LEU A 3 -4.48 7.40 0.60
C LEU A 3 -3.43 6.30 0.76
N ALA A 4 -3.85 5.12 1.19
CA ALA A 4 -3.02 3.93 1.24
C ALA A 4 -3.25 3.08 -0.02
N ILE A 5 -2.18 2.69 -0.69
CA ILE A 5 -2.22 1.86 -1.90
C ILE A 5 -1.38 0.62 -1.64
N ASP A 6 -1.98 -0.56 -1.79
CA ASP A 6 -1.30 -1.85 -1.72
C ASP A 6 -1.39 -2.55 -3.08
N VAL A 7 -0.24 -2.75 -3.72
CA VAL A 7 -0.13 -3.32 -5.06
C VAL A 7 0.39 -4.75 -4.96
N GLY A 8 -0.55 -5.70 -5.03
CA GLY A 8 -0.25 -7.11 -5.20
C GLY A 8 -0.08 -7.51 -6.66
N ASN A 9 0.33 -8.75 -6.91
CA ASN A 9 0.46 -9.30 -8.26
C ASN A 9 -0.88 -9.35 -9.02
N THR A 10 -1.96 -9.69 -8.32
CA THR A 10 -3.28 -9.90 -8.93
C THR A 10 -4.22 -8.70 -8.76
N GLN A 11 -4.14 -8.03 -7.62
CA GLN A 11 -5.06 -6.95 -7.24
C GLN A 11 -4.30 -5.78 -6.61
N THR A 12 -4.73 -4.57 -6.91
CA THR A 12 -4.37 -3.36 -6.18
C THR A 12 -5.53 -2.98 -5.27
N VAL A 13 -5.23 -2.80 -3.98
CA VAL A 13 -6.17 -2.28 -2.98
C VAL A 13 -5.87 -0.83 -2.71
N ILE A 14 -6.90 0.00 -2.70
CA ILE A 14 -6.80 1.43 -2.41
C ILE A 14 -7.70 1.69 -1.21
N GLY A 15 -7.15 2.26 -0.14
CA GLY A 15 -7.87 2.61 1.07
C GLY A 15 -7.72 4.09 1.40
N LEU A 16 -8.77 4.70 1.94
CA LEU A 16 -8.73 6.05 2.47
C LEU A 16 -8.92 6.04 3.99
N PHE A 17 -7.98 6.70 4.66
CA PHE A 17 -7.95 6.84 6.10
C PHE A 17 -8.15 8.29 6.52
N ASP A 18 -8.99 8.49 7.54
CA ASP A 18 -9.18 9.80 8.16
C ASP A 18 -8.04 10.12 9.16
N GLU A 19 -8.09 11.28 9.79
CA GLU A 19 -7.10 11.70 10.78
C GLU A 19 -7.13 10.87 12.08
N SER A 20 -8.23 10.14 12.31
CA SER A 20 -8.40 9.23 13.45
C SER A 20 -7.97 7.79 13.13
N GLU A 21 -7.27 7.59 12.00
CA GLU A 21 -6.84 6.28 11.49
C GLU A 21 -7.98 5.32 11.12
N ASN A 22 -9.21 5.81 10.91
CA ASN A 22 -10.31 4.96 10.45
C ASN A 22 -10.28 4.80 8.94
N LEU A 23 -10.41 3.55 8.47
CA LEU A 23 -10.66 3.23 7.07
C LEU A 23 -12.14 3.51 6.74
N PHE A 24 -12.40 4.47 5.86
CA PHE A 24 -13.78 4.86 5.52
C PHE A 24 -14.17 4.59 4.07
N TYR A 25 -13.20 4.42 3.16
CA TYR A 25 -13.44 3.83 1.83
C TYR A 25 -12.35 2.85 1.44
N GLN A 26 -12.73 1.83 0.67
CA GLN A 26 -11.82 0.85 0.12
C GLN A 26 -12.28 0.42 -1.27
N TRP A 27 -11.36 0.42 -2.22
CA TRP A 27 -11.56 -0.14 -3.55
C TRP A 27 -10.56 -1.26 -3.82
N ARG A 28 -10.97 -2.19 -4.67
CA ARG A 28 -10.13 -3.28 -5.15
C ARG A 28 -10.25 -3.36 -6.67
N ILE A 29 -9.10 -3.27 -7.34
CA ILE A 29 -9.01 -3.30 -8.80
C ILE A 29 -7.97 -4.34 -9.22
N ALA A 30 -8.08 -4.84 -10.44
CA ALA A 30 -7.05 -5.74 -10.99
C ALA A 30 -5.72 -5.00 -11.15
N THR A 31 -4.60 -5.64 -10.78
CA THR A 31 -3.27 -5.06 -11.02
C THR A 31 -2.96 -5.11 -12.51
N ARG A 32 -2.71 -3.95 -13.12
CA ARG A 32 -2.33 -3.83 -14.52
C ARG A 32 -0.98 -3.14 -14.63
N ALA A 33 0.06 -3.95 -14.80
CA ALA A 33 1.46 -3.52 -14.88
C ALA A 33 1.75 -2.52 -16.01
N ASN A 34 0.96 -2.58 -17.08
CA ASN A 34 1.17 -1.78 -18.29
C ASN A 34 0.34 -0.49 -18.33
N GLU A 35 -0.50 -0.24 -17.32
CA GLU A 35 -1.24 1.02 -17.24
C GLU A 35 -0.30 2.19 -16.94
N THR A 36 -0.47 3.24 -17.72
CA THR A 36 0.22 4.51 -17.58
C THR A 36 -0.23 5.25 -16.32
N GLN A 37 0.56 6.23 -15.89
CA GLN A 37 0.21 7.12 -14.79
C GLN A 37 -1.10 7.89 -15.04
N ASP A 38 -1.42 8.17 -16.31
CA ASP A 38 -2.62 8.92 -16.69
C ASP A 38 -3.87 8.05 -16.62
N GLU A 39 -3.81 6.80 -17.09
CA GLU A 39 -4.89 5.82 -16.92
C GLU A 39 -5.18 5.57 -15.44
N LYS A 40 -4.13 5.39 -14.63
CA LYS A 40 -4.25 5.21 -13.18
C LYS A 40 -4.82 6.45 -12.49
N GLY A 41 -4.43 7.64 -12.91
CA GLY A 41 -4.94 8.91 -12.35
C GLY A 41 -6.41 9.13 -12.66
N ILE A 42 -6.84 8.84 -13.90
CA ILE A 42 -8.25 8.88 -14.30
C ILE A 42 -9.05 7.86 -13.50
N LEU A 43 -8.55 6.63 -13.36
CA LEU A 43 -9.20 5.60 -12.56
C LEU A 43 -9.36 6.02 -11.10
N LEU A 44 -8.30 6.51 -10.45
CA LEU A 44 -8.36 7.00 -9.07
C LEU A 44 -9.37 8.13 -8.93
N ASN A 45 -9.34 9.12 -9.82
CA ASN A 45 -10.27 10.23 -9.77
C ASN A 45 -11.73 9.76 -9.94
N ASN A 46 -11.99 8.79 -10.80
CA ASN A 46 -13.33 8.23 -10.97
C ASN A 46 -13.81 7.49 -9.72
N LEU A 47 -12.93 6.73 -9.04
CA LEU A 47 -13.25 6.06 -7.78
C LEU A 47 -13.59 7.07 -6.67
N LEU A 48 -12.80 8.14 -6.55
CA LEU A 48 -13.07 9.21 -5.59
C LEU A 48 -14.41 9.89 -5.87
N LEU A 49 -14.65 10.29 -7.12
CA LEU A 49 -15.87 10.97 -7.52
C LEU A 49 -17.11 10.10 -7.37
N SER A 50 -17.02 8.78 -7.59
CA SER A 50 -18.16 7.87 -7.39
C SER A 50 -18.65 7.84 -5.95
N ASP A 51 -17.76 8.11 -4.99
CA ASP A 51 -18.06 8.19 -3.57
C ASP A 51 -18.18 9.64 -3.06
N GLY A 52 -18.28 10.62 -3.97
CA GLY A 52 -18.48 12.03 -3.65
C GLY A 52 -17.26 12.73 -3.06
N LEU A 53 -16.06 12.17 -3.26
CA LEU A 53 -14.80 12.67 -2.72
C LEU A 53 -14.02 13.49 -3.75
N ASN A 54 -13.21 14.43 -3.27
CA ASN A 54 -12.30 15.18 -4.11
C ASN A 54 -10.85 14.72 -3.91
N ALA A 55 -10.08 14.60 -4.98
CA ALA A 55 -8.65 14.36 -4.92
C ALA A 55 -7.90 15.40 -4.07
N ALA A 56 -8.41 16.64 -4.00
CA ALA A 56 -7.87 17.71 -3.17
C ALA A 56 -7.95 17.43 -1.66
N ASP A 57 -8.82 16.51 -1.21
CA ASP A 57 -8.95 16.13 0.20
C ASP A 57 -7.85 15.14 0.65
N ILE A 58 -7.13 14.57 -0.32
CA ILE A 58 -5.98 13.69 -0.07
C ILE A 58 -4.77 14.56 0.24
N THR A 59 -4.19 14.34 1.42
CA THR A 59 -3.07 15.14 1.95
C THR A 59 -1.79 14.33 2.07
N ALA A 60 -1.88 13.00 2.00
CA ALA A 60 -0.74 12.10 2.05
C ALA A 60 -1.03 10.83 1.24
N VAL A 61 0.02 10.21 0.72
CA VAL A 61 -0.05 8.93 0.01
C VAL A 61 0.99 7.97 0.59
N ALA A 62 0.58 6.74 0.87
CA ALA A 62 1.47 5.64 1.24
C ALA A 62 1.30 4.49 0.24
N LEU A 63 2.42 3.87 -0.17
CA LEU A 63 2.45 2.84 -1.20
C LEU A 63 3.22 1.60 -0.72
N SER A 64 2.51 0.49 -0.58
CA SER A 64 3.08 -0.87 -0.54
C SER A 64 3.00 -1.48 -1.94
N SER A 65 4.07 -2.08 -2.43
CA SER A 65 4.06 -2.71 -3.76
C SER A 65 5.06 -3.84 -3.87
N VAL A 66 4.60 -4.96 -4.42
CA VAL A 66 5.46 -6.08 -4.87
C VAL A 66 5.61 -6.13 -6.39
N VAL A 67 5.08 -5.14 -7.12
CA VAL A 67 5.10 -5.07 -8.58
C VAL A 67 5.84 -3.80 -9.06
N PRO A 68 7.15 -3.89 -9.37
CA PRO A 68 7.99 -2.72 -9.65
C PRO A 68 7.50 -1.81 -10.78
N SER A 69 6.96 -2.38 -11.86
CA SER A 69 6.42 -1.60 -12.98
C SER A 69 5.21 -0.75 -12.59
N CYS A 70 4.38 -1.27 -11.68
CA CYS A 70 3.26 -0.51 -11.12
C CYS A 70 3.72 0.60 -10.17
N THR A 71 4.79 0.36 -9.41
CA THR A 71 5.33 1.33 -8.45
C THR A 71 5.67 2.64 -9.15
N THR A 72 6.43 2.59 -10.24
CA THR A 72 6.83 3.81 -10.99
C THR A 72 5.62 4.59 -11.50
N SER A 73 4.64 3.92 -12.11
CA SER A 73 3.46 4.62 -12.65
C SER A 73 2.54 5.19 -11.56
N ILE A 74 2.47 4.56 -10.38
CA ILE A 74 1.70 5.10 -9.24
C ILE A 74 2.40 6.32 -8.61
N VAL A 75 3.73 6.29 -8.50
CA VAL A 75 4.50 7.44 -8.02
C VAL A 75 4.27 8.66 -8.91
N GLU A 76 4.38 8.48 -10.23
CA GLU A 76 4.14 9.57 -11.19
C GLU A 76 2.68 10.01 -11.21
N MET A 77 1.73 9.09 -11.02
CA MET A 77 0.31 9.42 -10.87
C MET A 77 0.08 10.30 -9.63
N SER A 78 0.65 9.92 -8.48
CA SER A 78 0.53 10.69 -7.22
C SER A 78 1.07 12.11 -7.40
N ARG A 79 2.25 12.26 -7.99
CA ARG A 79 2.85 13.57 -8.26
C ARG A 79 2.02 14.41 -9.23
N ARG A 80 1.49 13.80 -10.28
CA ARG A 80 0.76 14.51 -11.33
C ARG A 80 -0.65 14.92 -10.91
N PHE A 81 -1.42 13.99 -10.35
CA PHE A 81 -2.84 14.16 -10.05
C PHE A 81 -3.09 14.66 -8.63
N LEU A 82 -2.30 14.21 -7.66
CA LEU A 82 -2.48 14.57 -6.24
C LEU A 82 -1.50 15.66 -5.78
N LYS A 83 -0.43 15.92 -6.55
CA LYS A 83 0.67 16.83 -6.17
C LYS A 83 1.39 16.40 -4.89
N LEU A 84 1.46 15.09 -4.66
CA LEU A 84 2.07 14.49 -3.48
C LEU A 84 3.17 13.50 -3.86
N ASP A 85 4.28 13.53 -3.15
CA ASP A 85 5.28 12.47 -3.16
C ASP A 85 4.83 11.34 -2.22
N PRO A 86 4.63 10.11 -2.70
CA PRO A 86 4.17 9.02 -1.86
C PRO A 86 5.30 8.48 -0.97
N LEU A 87 4.95 8.10 0.26
CA LEU A 87 5.80 7.27 1.10
C LEU A 87 5.77 5.83 0.57
N ILE A 88 6.85 5.39 -0.08
CA ILE A 88 6.98 4.02 -0.58
C ILE A 88 7.49 3.16 0.57
N VAL A 89 6.73 2.13 0.96
CA VAL A 89 7.14 1.20 2.02
C VAL A 89 8.29 0.33 1.52
N ASP A 90 9.37 0.34 2.28
CA ASP A 90 10.49 -0.57 2.13
C ASP A 90 11.03 -1.02 3.50
N PHE A 91 11.99 -1.93 3.48
CA PHE A 91 12.64 -2.44 4.69
C PHE A 91 13.38 -1.35 5.49
N THR A 92 13.81 -0.25 4.85
CA THR A 92 14.58 0.80 5.52
C THR A 92 13.74 1.71 6.40
N ILE A 93 12.44 1.80 6.11
CA ILE A 93 11.50 2.68 6.84
C ILE A 93 11.14 2.09 8.21
N THR A 94 11.19 0.76 8.37
CA THR A 94 10.71 0.08 9.57
C THR A 94 11.83 -0.22 10.56
N LYS A 95 12.35 0.81 11.24
CA LYS A 95 13.33 0.65 12.34
C LYS A 95 12.86 -0.27 13.48
N GLN A 96 11.56 -0.52 13.57
CA GLN A 96 10.93 -1.35 14.60
C GLN A 96 11.01 -2.85 14.29
N LEU A 97 11.30 -3.24 13.05
CA LEU A 97 11.41 -4.65 12.64
C LEU A 97 12.88 -5.03 12.48
N LYS A 98 13.40 -5.85 13.40
CA LYS A 98 14.66 -6.55 13.18
C LYS A 98 14.35 -7.85 12.45
N THR A 99 14.96 -8.04 11.28
CA THR A 99 14.84 -9.28 10.54
C THR A 99 16.06 -10.16 10.72
N THR A 100 15.85 -11.47 10.78
CA THR A 100 16.90 -12.49 10.78
C THR A 100 17.14 -13.06 9.37
N TYR A 101 16.45 -12.53 8.35
CA TYR A 101 16.66 -12.94 6.96
C TYR A 101 18.06 -12.54 6.49
N ASN A 102 18.72 -13.45 5.77
CA ASN A 102 20.03 -13.19 5.16
C ASN A 102 19.97 -12.06 4.12
N HIS A 103 18.82 -11.93 3.43
CA HIS A 103 18.58 -10.91 2.41
C HIS A 103 17.31 -10.11 2.72
N PRO A 104 17.37 -9.15 3.67
CA PRO A 104 16.22 -8.35 4.10
C PRO A 104 15.48 -7.63 2.98
N ARG A 105 16.21 -7.25 1.92
CA ARG A 105 15.67 -6.53 0.76
C ARG A 105 14.78 -7.39 -0.15
N GLU A 106 14.82 -8.71 0.01
CA GLU A 106 13.97 -9.64 -0.75
C GLU A 106 12.60 -9.84 -0.09
N ILE A 107 12.40 -9.31 1.13
CA ILE A 107 11.11 -9.35 1.80
C ILE A 107 10.17 -8.39 1.06
N GLY A 108 9.02 -8.91 0.63
CA GLY A 108 7.96 -8.12 0.02
C GLY A 108 7.45 -7.02 0.94
N ALA A 109 7.10 -5.87 0.36
CA ALA A 109 6.57 -4.73 1.11
C ALA A 109 5.27 -5.08 1.87
N ASP A 110 4.46 -5.97 1.29
CA ASP A 110 3.25 -6.57 1.88
C ASP A 110 3.53 -7.25 3.23
N ARG A 111 4.58 -8.07 3.30
CA ARG A 111 4.98 -8.76 4.53
C ARG A 111 5.47 -7.79 5.60
N ILE A 112 6.15 -6.71 5.18
CA ILE A 112 6.61 -5.65 6.08
C ILE A 112 5.41 -4.89 6.68
N VAL A 113 4.45 -4.46 5.86
CA VAL A 113 3.26 -3.76 6.37
C VAL A 113 2.40 -4.65 7.27
N ASN A 114 2.24 -5.93 6.91
CA ASN A 114 1.54 -6.92 7.72
C ASN A 114 2.20 -7.05 9.10
N ALA A 115 3.54 -7.16 9.14
CA ALA A 115 4.29 -7.24 10.38
C ALA A 115 4.12 -6.01 11.27
N VAL A 116 4.25 -4.80 10.71
CA VAL A 116 4.06 -3.55 11.46
C VAL A 116 2.64 -3.42 11.99
N ALA A 117 1.64 -3.68 11.15
CA ALA A 117 0.24 -3.58 11.52
C ALA A 117 -0.11 -4.58 12.62
N ALA A 118 0.31 -5.84 12.48
CA ALA A 118 0.05 -6.89 13.45
C ALA A 118 0.66 -6.58 14.83
N LEU A 119 1.91 -6.10 14.86
CA LEU A 119 2.55 -5.67 16.12
C LEU A 119 1.84 -4.48 16.77
N LYS A 120 1.40 -3.49 15.99
CA LYS A 120 0.65 -2.33 16.50
C LYS A 120 -0.71 -2.73 17.08
N LEU A 121 -1.41 -3.65 16.41
CA LEU A 121 -2.79 -4.02 16.75
C LEU A 121 -2.87 -5.11 17.83
N PHE A 122 -1.95 -6.08 17.82
CA PHE A 122 -2.04 -7.29 18.64
C PHE A 122 -0.84 -7.53 19.56
N GLY A 123 0.26 -6.78 19.38
CA GLY A 123 1.52 -7.06 20.07
C GLY A 123 2.23 -8.31 19.53
N GLY A 124 3.18 -8.85 20.31
CA GLY A 124 3.95 -10.05 19.95
C GLY A 124 4.19 -10.97 21.16
N PRO A 125 4.65 -12.21 20.94
CA PRO A 125 4.95 -12.85 19.66
C PRO A 125 3.69 -13.16 18.84
N ILE A 126 3.80 -13.17 17.51
CA ILE A 126 2.67 -13.35 16.60
C ILE A 126 3.04 -14.15 15.35
N ILE A 127 2.09 -14.94 14.85
CA ILE A 127 2.12 -15.57 13.53
C ILE A 127 1.07 -14.88 12.68
N ILE A 128 1.48 -14.38 11.52
CA ILE A 128 0.60 -13.78 10.53
C ILE A 128 0.46 -14.77 9.38
N VAL A 129 -0.77 -15.02 8.95
CA VAL A 129 -1.09 -15.88 7.80
C VAL A 129 -1.84 -15.03 6.79
N ASP A 130 -1.22 -14.77 5.63
CA ASP A 130 -1.83 -14.00 4.55
C ASP A 130 -2.28 -14.93 3.42
N PHE A 131 -3.54 -14.83 3.02
CA PHE A 131 -4.15 -15.60 1.94
C PHE A 131 -4.23 -14.75 0.67
N GLY A 132 -3.09 -14.57 0.01
CA GLY A 132 -2.98 -13.85 -1.26
C GLY A 132 -2.78 -14.77 -2.46
N THR A 133 -2.09 -14.25 -3.48
CA THR A 133 -1.63 -15.05 -4.65
C THR A 133 -0.77 -16.24 -4.19
N ALA A 134 -0.01 -16.08 -3.12
CA ALA A 134 0.59 -17.14 -2.35
C ALA A 134 0.07 -17.07 -0.91
N THR A 135 -0.03 -18.22 -0.25
CA THR A 135 -0.25 -18.25 1.20
C THR A 135 1.09 -18.07 1.91
N THR A 136 1.23 -17.02 2.71
CA THR A 136 2.47 -16.74 3.45
C THR A 136 2.27 -16.92 4.95
N PHE A 137 3.37 -17.24 5.63
CA PHE A 137 3.44 -17.36 7.09
C PHE A 137 4.61 -16.52 7.58
N ASP A 138 4.31 -15.50 8.38
CA ASP A 138 5.28 -14.59 8.98
C ASP A 138 5.30 -14.77 10.50
N LEU A 139 6.46 -15.17 11.04
CA LEU A 139 6.68 -15.34 12.47
C LEU A 139 7.45 -14.13 13.02
N ILE A 140 6.91 -13.51 14.07
CA ILE A 140 7.52 -12.37 14.75
C ILE A 140 7.58 -12.65 16.25
N SER A 141 8.75 -12.43 16.86
CA SER A 141 9.04 -12.72 18.27
C SER A 141 9.78 -11.60 18.96
#